data_AF-A0A7S1YUG8-F1
#
_entry.id   AF-A0A7S1YUG8-F1
#
_cell.length_a   1.000
_cell.length_b   1.000
_cell.length_c   1.000
_cell.angle_alpha   90.00
_cell.angle_beta   90.00
_cell.angle_gamma   90.00
#
_symmetry.space_group_name_H-M   'P 1'
#
loop_
_entity.id
_entity.type
_entity.pdbx_description
1 polymer ?
#
loop_
_entity_poly.entity_id
_entity_poly.type
_entity_poly.pdbx_seq_one_letter_code
_entity_poly.pdbx_strand_id
1 'polypeptide(L)'
;CPSEKHLLSFRKIQESQQKTFLRTLDYYFPGDSASSIFVPTETVILSGQYYLQIISWLKEDYLPSQAKLLYRASRDGWSAAQFHAKCDNQGATVTVVQSTGGYVFGGYADQSWSSSGEWKASSKAF
;
A
#
# COMPACT_ATOMS: atom_id res chain seq x y z
N CYS A 1 0.62 23.60 26.42
CA CYS A 1 -0.30 23.79 25.27
C CYS A 1 -0.05 25.17 24.69
N PRO A 2 0.10 25.34 23.37
CA PRO A 2 -0.75 24.80 22.29
C PRO A 2 0.12 24.09 21.20
N SER A 3 -0.32 23.57 20.06
CA SER A 3 -1.55 23.62 19.26
C SER A 3 -1.64 22.36 18.39
N GLU A 4 -2.86 22.03 17.95
CA GLU A 4 -3.15 20.98 16.97
C GLU A 4 -2.22 21.04 15.75
N LYS A 5 -1.54 19.92 15.50
CA LYS A 5 -0.87 19.69 14.22
C LYS A 5 -1.96 19.38 13.21
N HIS A 6 -2.45 20.42 12.54
CA HIS A 6 -3.26 20.28 11.33
C HIS A 6 -2.41 19.51 10.29
N LEU A 7 -2.55 18.19 10.27
CA LEU A 7 -2.05 17.35 9.19
C LEU A 7 -2.81 17.74 7.94
N LEU A 8 -2.20 18.57 7.10
CA LEU A 8 -2.72 18.92 5.80
C LEU A 8 -2.85 17.63 4.98
N SER A 9 -4.09 17.21 4.75
CA SER A 9 -4.37 16.09 3.86
C SER A 9 -3.97 16.49 2.44
N PHE A 10 -3.00 15.78 1.87
CA PHE A 10 -2.50 15.93 0.51
C PHE A 10 -3.59 15.87 -0.58
N ARG A 11 -4.77 15.33 -0.24
CA ARG A 11 -5.92 15.24 -1.15
C ARG A 11 -6.52 16.59 -1.54
N LYS A 12 -6.13 17.71 -0.89
CA LYS A 12 -6.58 19.07 -1.24
C LYS A 12 -5.64 19.82 -2.21
N ILE A 13 -4.50 19.24 -2.59
CA ILE A 13 -3.51 19.92 -3.45
C ILE A 13 -3.66 19.39 -4.89
N GLN A 14 -3.84 20.31 -5.84
CA GLN A 14 -3.91 20.01 -7.27
C GLN A 14 -2.63 19.30 -7.73
N GLU A 15 -2.73 18.29 -8.59
CA GLU A 15 -1.60 17.43 -9.01
C GLU A 15 -0.39 18.23 -9.54
N SER A 16 -0.64 19.33 -10.24
CA SER A 16 0.39 20.25 -10.74
C SER A 16 1.23 20.89 -9.63
N GLN A 17 0.67 21.04 -8.43
CA GLN A 17 1.33 21.65 -7.28
C GLN A 17 2.00 20.63 -6.36
N GLN A 18 1.61 19.35 -6.43
CA GLN A 18 2.22 18.29 -5.62
C GLN A 18 3.72 18.14 -5.92
N LYS A 19 4.11 18.25 -7.20
CA LYS A 19 5.53 18.14 -7.62
C LYS A 19 6.39 19.29 -7.09
N THR A 20 5.86 20.51 -7.05
CA THR A 20 6.55 21.66 -6.48
C THR A 20 6.66 21.54 -4.98
N PHE A 21 5.58 21.12 -4.32
CA PHE A 21 5.55 20.92 -2.87
C PHE A 21 6.58 19.87 -2.41
N LEU A 22 6.68 18.74 -3.13
CA LEU A 22 7.66 17.69 -2.83
C LEU A 22 9.10 18.19 -2.98
N ARG A 23 9.40 18.96 -4.04
CA ARG A 23 10.73 19.59 -4.23
C ARG A 23 11.07 20.58 -3.12
N THR A 24 10.10 21.34 -2.66
CA THR A 24 10.29 22.28 -1.55
C THR A 24 10.58 21.53 -0.25
N LEU A 25 9.89 20.41 0.01
CA LEU A 25 10.16 19.60 1.20
C LEU A 25 11.55 18.95 1.18
N ASP A 26 11.99 18.40 0.05
CA ASP A 26 13.34 17.83 -0.08
C ASP A 26 14.44 18.90 0.14
N TYR A 27 14.17 20.16 -0.22
CA TYR A 27 15.10 21.27 -0.02
C TYR A 27 15.27 21.66 1.45
N TYR A 28 14.17 21.71 2.22
CA TYR A 28 14.20 22.13 3.62
C TYR A 28 14.53 20.98 4.60
N PHE A 29 14.33 19.73 4.20
CA PHE A 29 14.59 18.54 5.01
C PHE A 29 15.54 17.53 4.31
N PRO A 30 16.78 17.91 3.99
CA PRO A 30 17.71 17.03 3.29
C PRO A 30 18.16 15.89 4.22
N GLY A 31 17.69 14.67 3.95
CA GLY A 31 18.01 13.47 4.72
C GLY A 31 16.79 12.74 5.30
N ASP A 32 15.69 13.47 5.48
CA ASP A 32 14.37 12.87 5.65
C ASP A 32 13.74 12.77 4.26
N SER A 33 13.78 11.59 3.67
CA SER A 33 13.20 11.40 2.34
C SER A 33 11.72 11.82 2.36
N ALA A 34 11.33 12.80 1.55
CA ALA A 34 9.93 13.17 1.35
C ALA A 34 9.10 12.01 0.77
N SER A 35 9.73 10.86 0.44
CA SER A 35 9.06 9.58 0.20
C SER A 35 8.28 9.04 1.41
N SER A 36 8.48 9.59 2.61
CA SER A 36 7.66 9.34 3.80
C SER A 36 6.22 9.86 3.69
N ILE A 37 5.87 10.60 2.64
CA ILE A 37 4.63 11.39 2.57
C ILE A 37 3.47 10.71 1.82
N PHE A 38 3.70 9.59 1.13
CA PHE A 38 2.60 8.85 0.52
C PHE A 38 2.56 7.39 0.98
N VAL A 39 2.23 7.19 2.26
CA VAL A 39 1.63 5.93 2.70
C VAL A 39 0.17 5.95 2.26
N PRO A 40 -0.33 4.96 1.51
CA PRO A 40 -1.75 4.86 1.20
C PRO A 40 -2.53 4.85 2.52
N THR A 41 -3.22 5.96 2.79
CA THR A 41 -3.96 6.24 4.04
C THR A 41 -5.11 5.27 4.30
N GLU A 42 -5.38 4.38 3.36
CA GLU A 42 -6.48 3.41 3.41
C GLU A 42 -6.07 2.08 4.06
N THR A 43 -4.77 1.78 4.23
CA THR A 43 -4.36 0.55 4.91
C THR A 43 -4.35 0.77 6.43
N VAL A 44 -4.99 -0.14 7.17
CA VAL A 44 -5.06 -0.08 8.64
C VAL A 44 -3.90 -0.87 9.27
N ILE A 45 -3.39 -1.89 8.55
CA ILE A 45 -2.36 -2.80 9.05
C ILE A 45 -0.95 -2.28 8.69
N LEU A 46 -0.76 -1.69 7.49
CA LEU A 46 0.56 -1.22 7.05
C LEU A 46 0.74 0.28 7.32
N SER A 47 1.30 0.62 8.46
CA SER A 47 1.68 2.00 8.79
C SER A 47 3.16 2.26 8.50
N GLY A 48 3.47 3.39 7.88
CA GLY A 48 4.83 3.96 7.83
C GLY A 48 5.91 2.98 7.35
N GLN A 49 6.84 2.63 8.25
CA GLN A 49 8.01 1.80 7.96
C GLN A 49 7.68 0.40 7.41
N TYR A 50 6.59 -0.24 7.85
CA TYR A 50 6.23 -1.58 7.36
C TYR A 50 5.83 -1.56 5.88
N TYR A 51 5.15 -0.50 5.48
CA TYR A 51 4.80 -0.28 4.08
C TYR A 51 6.07 -0.14 3.22
N LEU A 52 7.01 0.71 3.65
CA LEU A 52 8.28 0.90 2.94
C LEU A 52 9.13 -0.38 2.90
N GLN A 53 9.14 -1.16 3.98
CA GLN A 53 9.85 -2.44 4.02
C GLN A 53 9.28 -3.43 2.99
N ILE A 54 7.96 -3.57 2.91
CA ILE A 54 7.33 -4.44 1.90
C ILE A 54 7.68 -3.95 0.49
N ILE A 55 7.58 -2.64 0.21
CA ILE A 55 7.95 -2.10 -1.10
C ILE A 55 9.42 -2.39 -1.43
N SER A 56 10.33 -2.31 -0.45
CA SER A 56 11.75 -2.63 -0.68
C SER A 56 11.99 -4.09 -1.11
N TRP A 57 11.12 -5.03 -0.70
CA TRP A 57 11.21 -6.44 -1.11
C TRP A 57 10.73 -6.69 -2.53
N LEU A 58 9.83 -5.84 -3.06
CA LEU A 58 9.25 -6.00 -4.39
C LEU A 58 10.22 -5.64 -5.53
N LYS A 59 11.47 -5.26 -5.22
CA LYS A 59 12.51 -4.81 -6.14
C LYS A 59 12.14 -3.50 -6.86
N GLU A 60 13.11 -2.92 -7.58
CA GLU A 60 13.04 -1.61 -8.25
C GLU A 60 11.87 -1.45 -9.27
N ASP A 61 11.14 -2.52 -9.57
CA ASP A 61 10.03 -2.51 -10.54
C ASP A 61 8.76 -1.80 -10.01
N TYR A 62 8.64 -1.58 -8.69
CA TYR A 62 7.41 -1.04 -8.08
C TYR A 62 7.66 0.22 -7.25
N LEU A 63 6.93 1.29 -7.58
CA LEU A 63 6.95 2.53 -6.81
C LEU A 63 5.86 2.53 -5.72
N PRO A 64 6.13 3.08 -4.52
CA PRO A 64 5.12 3.24 -3.46
C PRO A 64 3.81 3.91 -3.91
N SER A 65 3.88 4.81 -4.90
CA SER A 65 2.73 5.52 -5.45
C SER A 65 1.83 4.68 -6.35
N GLN A 66 2.30 3.51 -6.81
CA GLN A 66 1.54 2.61 -7.67
C GLN A 66 0.66 1.63 -6.89
N ALA A 67 0.89 1.47 -5.58
CA ALA A 67 0.08 0.56 -4.78
C ALA A 67 -1.31 1.14 -4.55
N LYS A 68 -2.32 0.29 -4.77
CA LYS A 68 -3.73 0.60 -4.55
C LYS A 68 -4.35 -0.46 -3.65
N LEU A 69 -5.09 -0.04 -2.64
CA LEU A 69 -5.86 -0.97 -1.82
C LEU A 69 -7.05 -1.52 -2.63
N LEU A 70 -7.01 -2.80 -2.96
CA LEU A 70 -8.09 -3.51 -3.67
C LEU A 70 -9.20 -3.93 -2.71
N TYR A 71 -8.82 -4.59 -1.62
CA TYR A 71 -9.72 -5.24 -0.68
C TYR A 71 -9.24 -5.08 0.77
N ARG A 72 -10.18 -4.91 1.70
CA ARG A 72 -9.95 -4.97 3.14
C ARG A 72 -11.15 -5.64 3.80
N ALA A 73 -10.95 -6.78 4.44
CA ALA A 73 -12.04 -7.59 5.00
C ALA A 73 -12.96 -6.83 5.97
N SER A 74 -12.42 -5.95 6.80
CA SER A 74 -13.21 -5.11 7.72
C SER A 74 -14.09 -4.05 7.03
N ARG A 75 -13.80 -3.71 5.77
CA ARG A 75 -14.59 -2.77 4.95
C ARG A 75 -15.50 -3.50 3.97
N ASP A 76 -14.96 -4.51 3.29
CA ASP A 76 -15.56 -5.15 2.13
C ASP A 76 -16.23 -6.49 2.46
N GLY A 77 -16.08 -6.98 3.70
CA GLY A 77 -16.60 -8.26 4.19
C GLY A 77 -15.60 -9.41 4.08
N TRP A 78 -15.81 -10.46 4.88
CA TRP A 78 -14.83 -11.54 5.11
C TRP A 78 -14.94 -12.75 4.18
N SER A 79 -15.88 -12.77 3.23
CA SER A 79 -16.06 -13.93 2.36
C SER A 79 -15.02 -13.98 1.23
N ALA A 80 -14.65 -15.20 0.81
CA ALA A 80 -13.80 -15.41 -0.36
C ALA A 80 -14.41 -14.77 -1.62
N ALA A 81 -15.74 -14.82 -1.78
CA ALA A 81 -16.43 -14.19 -2.89
C ALA A 81 -16.21 -12.66 -2.95
N GLN A 82 -16.19 -11.98 -1.80
CA GLN A 82 -15.91 -10.54 -1.73
C GLN A 82 -14.45 -10.21 -2.04
N PHE A 83 -13.52 -11.08 -1.64
CA PHE A 83 -12.11 -10.98 -2.03
C PHE A 83 -11.96 -11.12 -3.55
N HIS A 84 -12.46 -12.21 -4.12
CA HIS A 84 -12.35 -12.49 -5.56
C HIS A 84 -13.02 -11.42 -6.42
N ALA A 85 -14.18 -10.89 -6.02
CA ALA A 85 -14.85 -9.80 -6.72
C ALA A 85 -14.00 -8.51 -6.85
N LYS A 86 -12.98 -8.32 -6.00
CA LYS A 86 -12.11 -7.15 -5.98
C LYS A 86 -10.68 -7.43 -6.43
N CYS A 87 -10.18 -8.64 -6.23
CA CYS A 87 -8.77 -9.00 -6.43
C CYS A 87 -8.51 -9.79 -7.72
N ASP A 88 -9.54 -10.42 -8.30
CA ASP A 88 -9.36 -11.18 -9.54
C ASP A 88 -8.95 -10.27 -10.70
N ASN A 89 -8.00 -10.77 -11.50
CA ASN A 89 -7.47 -10.10 -12.70
C ASN A 89 -6.84 -8.71 -12.46
N GLN A 90 -6.48 -8.37 -11.21
CA GLN A 90 -5.83 -7.09 -10.87
C GLN A 90 -4.31 -7.09 -11.05
N GLY A 91 -3.72 -8.16 -11.59
CA GLY A 91 -2.27 -8.34 -11.68
C GLY A 91 -1.64 -8.76 -10.35
N ALA A 92 -0.39 -8.33 -10.14
CA ALA A 92 0.39 -8.66 -8.96
C ALA A 92 -0.19 -8.04 -7.69
N THR A 93 -0.16 -8.76 -6.58
CA THR A 93 -0.73 -8.30 -5.30
C THR A 93 0.16 -8.65 -4.12
N VAL A 94 0.14 -7.78 -3.10
CA VAL A 94 0.58 -8.12 -1.75
C VAL A 94 -0.65 -8.33 -0.90
N THR A 95 -0.73 -9.48 -0.23
CA THR A 95 -1.76 -9.78 0.75
C THR A 95 -1.18 -9.63 2.15
N VAL A 96 -1.87 -8.90 3.02
CA VAL A 96 -1.47 -8.69 4.42
C VAL A 96 -2.61 -9.07 5.34
N VAL A 97 -2.29 -9.91 6.32
CA VAL A 97 -3.21 -10.47 7.32
C VAL A 97 -2.70 -10.10 8.70
N GLN A 98 -3.60 -9.61 9.53
CA GLN A 98 -3.37 -9.46 10.96
C GLN A 98 -4.23 -10.50 11.70
N SER A 99 -3.56 -11.38 12.46
CA SER A 99 -4.26 -12.35 13.31
C SER A 99 -4.85 -11.69 14.55
N THR A 100 -5.76 -12.41 15.21
CA THR A 100 -6.33 -12.00 16.51
C THR A 100 -5.28 -11.91 17.62
N GLY A 101 -4.17 -12.63 17.50
CA GLY A 101 -3.01 -12.54 18.40
C GLY A 101 -2.09 -11.35 18.11
N GLY A 102 -2.41 -10.50 17.13
CA GLY A 102 -1.62 -9.32 16.78
C GLY A 102 -0.48 -9.56 15.79
N TYR A 103 -0.22 -10.82 15.39
CA TYR A 103 0.81 -11.13 14.39
C TYR A 103 0.38 -10.64 13.01
N VAL A 104 1.33 -10.05 12.28
CA VAL A 104 1.17 -9.60 10.90
C VAL A 104 2.00 -10.49 9.99
N PHE A 105 1.36 -11.06 8.97
CA PHE A 105 1.99 -11.91 7.97
C PHE A 105 1.24 -11.78 6.64
N GLY A 106 1.72 -12.45 5.61
CA GLY A 106 1.17 -12.31 4.27
C GLY A 106 2.06 -12.93 3.23
N GLY A 107 1.89 -12.47 1.99
CA GLY A 107 2.70 -12.91 0.88
C GLY A 107 2.50 -12.03 -0.34
N TYR A 108 3.40 -12.18 -1.30
CA TYR A 108 3.34 -11.53 -2.60
C TYR A 108 3.07 -12.56 -3.69
N ALA A 109 2.23 -12.19 -4.66
CA ALA A 109 2.02 -12.96 -5.88
C ALA A 109 2.16 -12.04 -7.09
N ASP A 110 3.04 -12.39 -8.03
CA ASP A 110 3.19 -11.71 -9.33
C ASP A 110 2.11 -12.15 -10.34
N GLN A 111 1.50 -13.31 -10.11
CA GLN A 111 0.36 -13.80 -10.87
C GLN A 111 -0.95 -13.25 -10.32
N SER A 112 -1.89 -12.96 -11.22
CA SER A 112 -3.19 -12.47 -10.79
C SER A 112 -4.07 -13.55 -10.20
N TRP A 113 -4.82 -13.20 -9.15
CA TRP A 113 -5.91 -14.03 -8.62
C TRP A 113 -6.95 -14.34 -9.71
N SER A 114 -7.56 -15.52 -9.61
CA SER A 114 -8.69 -15.90 -10.44
C SER A 114 -9.58 -16.93 -9.76
N SER A 115 -10.89 -16.83 -9.99
CA SER A 115 -11.89 -17.81 -9.55
C SER A 115 -11.92 -19.11 -10.38
N SER A 116 -10.87 -19.41 -11.17
CA SER A 116 -10.79 -20.62 -12.00
C SER A 116 -10.55 -21.90 -11.19
N GLY A 117 -10.06 -21.79 -9.95
CA GLY A 117 -9.66 -22.93 -9.12
C GLY A 117 -8.35 -23.60 -9.53
N GLU A 118 -7.63 -23.02 -10.50
CA GLU A 118 -6.36 -23.54 -11.00
C GLU A 118 -5.15 -22.96 -10.26
N TRP A 119 -4.11 -23.76 -10.13
CA TRP A 119 -2.81 -23.29 -9.64
C TRP A 119 -2.06 -22.53 -10.73
N LYS A 120 -1.39 -21.44 -10.36
CA LYS A 120 -0.54 -20.66 -11.26
C LYS A 120 0.91 -20.73 -10.80
N ALA A 121 1.81 -21.07 -11.72
CA ALA A 121 3.23 -21.02 -11.46
C ALA A 121 3.69 -19.56 -11.32
N SER A 122 4.51 -19.29 -10.30
CA SER A 122 5.10 -17.99 -10.04
C SER A 122 6.61 -18.12 -9.95
N SER A 123 7.33 -17.11 -10.43
CA SER A 123 8.80 -17.02 -10.28
C SER A 123 9.23 -15.98 -9.25
N LYS A 124 8.28 -15.23 -8.68
CA LYS A 124 8.55 -14.09 -7.78
C LYS A 124 7.76 -14.14 -6.46
N ALA A 125 6.83 -15.08 -6.30
CA ALA A 125 6.03 -15.20 -5.09
C ALA A 125 6.89 -15.59 -3.87
N PHE A 126 6.51 -15.06 -2.71
CA PHE A 126 7.09 -15.35 -1.41
C PHE A 126 6.05 -15.18 -0.30
#